data_AF-A0A554IFL8-F1
#
_entry.id   AF-A0A554IFL8-F1
#
_cell.length_a   1.000
_cell.length_b   1.000
_cell.length_c   1.000
_cell.angle_alpha   90.00
_cell.angle_beta   90.00
_cell.angle_gamma   90.00
#
_symmetry.space_group_name_H-M   'P 1'
#
loop_
_entity.id
_entity.type
_entity.pdbx_description
1 polymer ?
#
loop_
_entity_poly.entity_id
_entity_poly.type
_entity_poly.pdbx_seq_one_letter_code
_entity_poly.pdbx_strand_id
1 'polypeptide(L)' 'MAKSYFQEKNVPYEEFNVGQDFEKQKEMIELTGQRGVPVIVIDGEAIVGFNKPRVQELLGL' A
#
# COMPACT_ATOMS: atom_id res chain seq x y z
N MET A 1 9.93 4.87 -3.12
CA MET A 1 10.11 4.63 -1.68
C MET A 1 9.44 3.32 -1.27
N ALA A 2 8.11 3.22 -1.17
CA ALA A 2 7.44 1.96 -0.79
C ALA A 2 7.75 0.78 -1.74
N LYS A 3 7.54 0.97 -3.05
CA LYS A 3 7.86 -0.05 -4.07
C LYS A 3 9.32 -0.49 -4.03
N SER A 4 10.23 0.48 -3.98
CA SER A 4 11.68 0.23 -3.87
C SER A 4 12.03 -0.58 -2.62
N TYR A 5 11.36 -0.30 -1.50
CA TYR A 5 11.55 -1.03 -0.25
C TYR A 5 11.08 -2.49 -0.35
N PHE A 6 9.91 -2.73 -0.94
CA PHE A 6 9.41 -4.09 -1.16
C PHE A 6 10.29 -4.88 -2.12
N GLN A 7 10.77 -4.24 -3.19
CA GLN A 7 11.74 -4.84 -4.11
C GLN A 7 13.05 -5.20 -3.40
N GLU A 8 13.61 -4.30 -2.61
CA GLU A 8 14.85 -4.54 -1.84
C GLU A 8 14.68 -5.70 -0.84
N LYS A 9 13.52 -5.80 -0.20
CA LYS A 9 13.19 -6.88 0.74
C LYS A 9 12.68 -8.15 0.08
N ASN A 10 12.60 -8.20 -1.25
CA ASN A 10 12.02 -9.31 -2.01
C ASN A 10 10.61 -9.69 -1.53
N VAL A 11 9.84 -8.69 -1.10
CA VAL A 11 8.45 -8.86 -0.67
C VAL A 11 7.59 -8.87 -1.93
N PRO A 12 6.83 -9.95 -2.21
CA PRO A 12 5.89 -9.97 -3.32
C PRO A 12 4.75 -8.99 -3.03
N TYR A 13 4.37 -8.20 -4.04
CA TYR A 13 3.24 -7.27 -3.92
C TYR A 13 2.54 -7.12 -5.27
N GLU A 14 1.26 -6.80 -5.21
CA GLU A 14 0.49 -6.34 -6.37
C GLU A 14 0.47 -4.81 -6.41
N GLU A 15 0.62 -4.25 -7.61
CA GLU A 15 0.57 -2.81 -7.82
C GLU A 15 -0.70 -2.42 -8.56
N PHE A 16 -1.46 -1.50 -7.98
CA PHE A 16 -2.61 -0.88 -8.63
C PHE A 16 -2.35 0.60 -8.87
N ASN A 17 -2.43 1.01 -10.14
CA ASN A 17 -2.37 2.43 -10.50
C ASN A 17 -3.77 3.06 -10.43
N VAL A 18 -4.12 3.59 -9.26
CA VAL A 18 -5.40 4.28 -9.01
C VAL A 18 -5.57 5.58 -9.82
N GLY A 19 -4.54 6.06 -10.52
CA GLY A 19 -4.67 7.16 -11.49
C GLY A 19 -5.21 6.71 -12.85
N GLN A 20 -5.16 5.41 -13.14
CA GLN A 20 -5.61 4.80 -14.40
C GLN A 20 -6.76 3.80 -14.19
N ASP A 21 -6.87 3.22 -13.00
CA ASP A 21 -7.92 2.29 -12.62
C ASP A 21 -8.89 2.96 -11.64
N PHE A 22 -10.07 3.30 -12.15
CA PHE A 22 -11.11 3.99 -11.38
C PHE A 22 -11.73 3.08 -10.31
N GLU A 23 -11.86 1.78 -10.57
CA GLU A 23 -12.41 0.84 -9.60
C GLU A 23 -11.45 0.67 -8.42
N LYS A 24 -10.15 0.53 -8.69
CA LYS A 24 -9.13 0.49 -7.64
C LYS A 24 -9.01 1.81 -6.88
N GLN A 25 -9.22 2.95 -7.55
CA GLN A 25 -9.30 4.25 -6.88
C GLN A 25 -10.47 4.29 -5.89
N LYS A 26 -11.64 3.82 -6.31
CA LYS A 26 -12.83 3.78 -5.46
C LYS A 26 -12.62 2.85 -4.26
N GLU A 27 -12.10 1.64 -4.49
CA GLU A 27 -11.74 0.67 -3.44
C GLU A 27 -10.77 1.29 -2.43
N MET A 28 -9.72 1.99 -2.89
CA MET A 28 -8.76 2.68 -2.04
C MET A 28 -9.43 3.75 -1.16
N ILE A 29 -10.34 4.55 -1.72
CA ILE A 29 -11.06 5.61 -0.99
C ILE A 29 -12.02 4.99 0.03
N GLU A 30 -12.72 3.91 -0.31
CA GLU A 30 -13.61 3.21 0.60
C GLU A 30 -12.84 2.57 1.78
N LEU A 31 -11.66 2.00 1.50
CA LEU A 31 -10.79 1.40 2.51
C LEU A 31 -10.16 2.43 3.46
N THR A 32 -9.73 3.59 2.94
CA THR A 32 -8.92 4.55 3.72
C THR A 32 -9.65 5.82 4.12
N GLY A 33 -10.82 6.09 3.53
CA GLY A 33 -11.55 7.35 3.67
C GLY A 33 -10.90 8.54 2.96
N GLN A 34 -9.84 8.32 2.18
CA GLN A 34 -9.06 9.40 1.58
C GLN A 34 -8.50 9.06 0.19
N ARG A 35 -8.06 10.09 -0.52
CA ARG A 35 -7.51 10.00 -1.89
C ARG A 35 -5.98 10.00 -1.95
N GLY A 36 -5.32 10.07 -0.80
CA GLY A 36 -3.86 10.20 -0.71
C GLY A 36 -3.15 8.90 -1.04
N VAL A 37 -2.16 8.97 -1.93
CA VAL A 37 -1.24 7.86 -2.26
C VAL A 37 0.15 8.11 -1.65
N PRO A 38 0.97 7.06 -1.42
CA PRO A 38 0.66 5.64 -1.59
C PRO A 38 -0.31 5.12 -0.51
N VAL A 39 -1.05 4.05 -0.83
CA VAL A 39 -1.78 3.23 0.14
C VAL A 39 -1.23 1.82 0.05
N ILE A 40 -0.92 1.22 1.19
CA ILE A 40 -0.31 -0.11 1.30
C ILE A 40 -1.28 -0.96 2.11
N VAL A 41 -1.67 -2.11 1.59
CA VAL A 41 -2.52 -3.06 2.31
C VAL A 41 -1.71 -4.31 2.58
N ILE A 42 -1.60 -4.71 3.85
CA ILE A 42 -0.87 -5.91 4.30
C ILE A 42 -1.81 -6.66 5.25
N ASP A 43 -2.12 -7.92 4.93
CA ASP A 43 -3.04 -8.77 5.70
C ASP A 43 -4.38 -8.09 6.09
N GLY A 44 -4.92 -7.28 5.16
CA GLY A 44 -6.16 -6.54 5.35
C GLY A 44 -6.03 -5.22 6.11
N GLU A 45 -4.84 -4.89 6.62
CA GLU A 45 -4.58 -3.60 7.24
C GLU A 45 -4.10 -2.57 6.22
N ALA A 46 -4.82 -1.44 6.13
CA ALA A 46 -4.49 -0.35 5.24
C ALA A 46 -3.61 0.70 5.94
N ILE A 47 -2.43 0.94 5.37
CA ILE A 47 -1.51 2.01 5.75
C ILE A 47 -1.58 3.11 4.70
N VAL A 48 -1.95 4.31 5.14
CA VAL A 48 -1.84 5.52 4.33
C VAL A 48 -0.41 6.05 4.37
N GLY A 49 0.15 6.31 3.19
CA GLY A 49 1.53 6.76 3.03
C GLY A 49 2.53 5.60 3.12
N PHE A 50 3.77 5.91 3.46
CA PHE A 50 4.81 4.91 3.69
C PHE A 50 5.38 5.05 5.09
N ASN A 51 4.93 4.17 5.99
CA ASN A 51 5.45 4.05 7.35
C ASN A 51 6.31 2.79 7.45
N LYS A 52 7.64 2.94 7.32
CA LYS A 52 8.57 1.81 7.33
C LYS A 52 8.48 0.96 8.62
N PRO A 53 8.49 1.52 9.84
CA PRO A 53 8.28 0.74 11.07
C PRO A 53 7.01 -0.11 11.06
N ARG A 54 5.87 0.47 10.69
CA ARG A 54 4.59 -0.27 10.66
C ARG A 54 4.59 -1.36 9.59
N VAL A 55 5.14 -1.07 8.41
CA VAL A 55 5.28 -2.06 7.33
C VAL A 55 6.18 -3.22 7.76
N GLN A 56 7.27 -2.96 8.48
CA GLN A 56 8.14 -4.02 9.01
C GLN A 56 7.42 -4.90 10.02
N GLU A 57 6.68 -4.29 10.94
CA GLU A 57 5.88 -5.00 11.94
C GLU A 57 4.85 -5.93 11.27
N LEU A 58 4.11 -5.44 10.28
CA LEU A 58 3.10 -6.25 9.57
C LEU A 58 3.71 -7.35 8.70
N LEU A 59 4.90 -7.14 8.15
CA LEU A 59 5.60 -8.16 7.35
C LEU A 59 6.43 -9.13 8.20
N GLY A 60 6.55 -8.91 9.51
CA GLY A 60 7.42 -9.70 10.39
C GLY A 60 8.92 -9.56 10.07
N LEU A 61 9.37 -8.37 9.64
CA LEU A 61 10.75 -8.07 9.20
C LEU A 61 11.58 -7.24 10.18
#